data_AF-F3ZN85-F1
#
_entry.id   AF-F3ZN85-F1
#
_cell.length_a   1.000
_cell.length_b   1.000
_cell.length_c   1.000
_cell.angle_alpha   90.00
_cell.angle_beta   90.00
_cell.angle_gamma   90.00
#
_symmetry.space_group_name_H-M   'P 1'
#
loop_
_entity.id
_entity.type
_entity.pdbx_description
1 polymer ?
#
loop_
_entity_poly.entity_id
_entity_poly.type
_entity_poly.pdbx_seq_one_letter_code
_entity_poly.pdbx_strand_id
1 'polypeptide(L)'
;MCEGEGVVGGSPFEGEPEQGIVHTPTRSHVRFFGQPNPRKTPHHRRARALAGRTLAGVTDFPDDLLAAQRDLTAVRATLSARLAALPPSAEPMPAWERPDGYWAGARTHPASPGWSEEERQEVAALRERERDLAAAIVTHELWASVPAEERMRARDALKHAHETQAAEAAGARG
;
A
#
# COMPACT_ATOMS: atom_id res chain seq x y z
N MET A 1 42.19 -6.29 -60.50
CA MET A 1 42.80 -7.31 -59.64
C MET A 1 41.64 -7.91 -58.84
N CYS A 2 40.97 -8.95 -59.35
CA CYS A 2 41.30 -10.39 -59.15
C CYS A 2 41.22 -10.73 -57.65
N GLU A 3 40.12 -11.26 -57.11
CA GLU A 3 39.50 -12.60 -57.21
C GLU A 3 39.89 -13.55 -56.05
N GLY A 4 38.93 -14.42 -55.66
CA GLY A 4 39.03 -15.52 -54.68
C GLY A 4 37.92 -15.43 -53.63
N GLU A 5 36.72 -16.00 -53.76
CA GLU A 5 36.25 -17.37 -54.07
C GLU A 5 36.68 -18.48 -53.08
N GLY A 6 35.68 -19.29 -52.66
CA GLY A 6 35.83 -20.57 -51.93
C GLY A 6 34.83 -20.76 -50.78
N VAL A 7 33.55 -21.10 -51.03
CA VAL A 7 32.96 -22.47 -51.11
C VAL A 7 32.83 -23.18 -49.74
N VAL A 8 31.63 -23.21 -49.15
CA VAL A 8 30.60 -24.29 -49.10
C VAL A 8 30.99 -25.56 -48.33
N GLY A 9 30.21 -25.87 -47.28
CA GLY A 9 30.09 -27.21 -46.69
C GLY A 9 28.83 -27.30 -45.82
N GLY A 10 27.73 -27.83 -46.39
CA GLY A 10 26.62 -28.40 -45.61
C GLY A 10 27.05 -29.73 -44.96
N SER A 11 26.26 -30.43 -44.16
CA SER A 11 24.85 -30.39 -43.80
C SER A 11 24.73 -31.27 -42.52
N PRO A 12 23.64 -32.02 -42.27
CA PRO A 12 22.60 -31.76 -41.29
C PRO A 12 22.72 -32.62 -40.02
N PHE A 13 22.05 -32.23 -38.94
CA PHE A 13 21.66 -33.19 -37.90
C PHE A 13 20.23 -32.89 -37.44
N GLU A 14 19.29 -33.64 -38.00
CA GLU A 14 17.96 -33.85 -37.45
C GLU A 14 18.05 -34.65 -36.14
N GLY A 15 17.17 -34.36 -35.17
CA GLY A 15 17.01 -35.20 -33.98
C GLY A 15 16.40 -34.47 -32.78
N GLU A 16 15.07 -34.31 -32.80
CA GLU A 16 14.16 -34.08 -31.66
C GLU A 16 14.37 -35.05 -30.46
N PRO A 17 13.69 -34.95 -29.28
CA PRO A 17 12.54 -34.11 -28.91
C PRO A 17 12.58 -33.44 -27.51
N GLU A 18 11.56 -32.61 -27.26
CA GLU A 18 10.88 -32.35 -25.98
C GLU A 18 11.66 -32.47 -24.66
N GLN A 19 12.01 -31.30 -24.10
CA GLN A 19 12.13 -31.14 -22.65
C GLN A 19 11.05 -30.16 -22.22
N GLY A 20 9.93 -30.71 -21.75
CA GLY A 20 8.81 -29.96 -21.19
C GLY A 20 9.26 -29.11 -20.01
N ILE A 21 9.37 -27.80 -20.23
CA ILE A 21 9.41 -26.83 -19.14
C ILE A 21 7.97 -26.68 -18.65
N VAL A 22 7.57 -27.59 -17.75
CA VAL A 22 6.47 -27.35 -16.82
C VAL A 22 6.85 -26.13 -15.98
N HIS A 23 6.45 -24.96 -16.44
CA HIS A 23 6.51 -23.74 -15.66
C HIS A 23 5.43 -23.83 -14.58
N THR A 24 5.75 -24.47 -13.46
CA THR A 24 4.95 -24.30 -12.24
C THR A 24 5.05 -22.83 -11.83
N PRO A 25 3.96 -22.08 -11.67
CA PRO A 25 4.06 -20.79 -11.01
C PRO A 25 4.46 -21.04 -9.55
N THR A 26 5.73 -20.77 -9.25
CA THR A 26 6.19 -20.60 -7.88
C THR A 26 5.31 -19.51 -7.28
N ARG A 27 4.41 -19.92 -6.38
CA ARG A 27 3.62 -19.05 -5.53
C ARG A 27 4.59 -18.13 -4.80
N SER A 28 4.77 -16.92 -5.33
CA SER A 28 5.48 -15.83 -4.68
C SER A 28 4.91 -15.70 -3.27
N HIS A 29 5.67 -16.20 -2.30
CA HIS A 29 5.47 -15.88 -0.90
C HIS A 29 5.66 -14.38 -0.80
N VAL A 30 4.56 -13.64 -0.79
CA VAL A 30 4.54 -12.29 -0.24
C VAL A 30 5.03 -12.44 1.19
N ARG A 31 6.29 -12.05 1.42
CA ARG A 31 6.86 -12.00 2.76
C ARG A 31 6.02 -11.02 3.56
N PHE A 32 5.22 -11.58 4.46
CA PHE A 32 4.51 -10.86 5.51
C PHE A 32 5.57 -10.26 6.44
N PHE A 33 5.98 -9.03 6.15
CA PHE A 33 6.94 -8.29 6.94
C PHE A 33 6.21 -7.54 8.06
N GLY A 34 6.49 -7.93 9.30
CA GLY A 34 5.98 -7.28 10.50
C GLY A 34 5.72 -8.29 11.59
N GLN A 35 6.74 -8.59 12.40
CA GLN A 35 6.51 -9.20 13.70
C GLN A 35 5.53 -8.33 14.50
N PRO A 36 4.54 -8.92 15.19
CA PRO A 36 3.69 -8.14 16.09
C PRO A 36 4.53 -7.58 17.23
N ASN A 37 4.50 -6.26 17.41
CA ASN A 37 5.09 -5.57 18.56
C ASN A 37 4.38 -6.04 19.86
N PRO A 38 5.06 -6.76 20.78
CA PRO A 38 4.42 -7.32 21.96
C PRO A 38 4.40 -6.32 23.11
N ARG A 39 3.83 -5.13 22.91
CA ARG A 39 3.54 -4.19 24.01
C ARG A 39 2.26 -3.41 23.75
N LYS A 40 1.12 -4.10 23.89
CA LYS A 40 -0.16 -3.60 24.41
C LYS A 40 -1.05 -4.80 24.64
N THR A 41 -1.25 -5.16 25.90
CA THR A 41 -2.24 -6.16 26.34
C THR A 41 -3.64 -5.72 25.88
N PRO A 42 -4.40 -6.53 25.14
CA PRO A 42 -5.79 -6.21 24.87
C PRO A 42 -6.57 -6.48 26.15
N HIS A 43 -7.09 -5.43 26.77
CA HIS A 43 -8.13 -5.59 27.78
C HIS A 43 -9.35 -6.20 27.09
N HIS A 44 -9.62 -7.48 27.39
CA HIS A 44 -10.84 -8.16 27.00
C HIS A 44 -12.06 -7.36 27.47
N ARG A 45 -13.03 -7.09 26.59
CA ARG A 45 -14.45 -7.07 26.99
C ARG A 45 -15.41 -7.18 25.80
N ARG A 46 -16.12 -8.33 25.83
CA ARG A 46 -17.44 -8.63 25.25
C ARG A 46 -17.54 -8.73 23.74
N ALA A 47 -17.26 -9.94 23.25
CA ALA A 47 -17.96 -10.50 22.09
C ALA A 47 -19.47 -10.47 22.37
N ARG A 48 -20.15 -9.42 21.90
CA ARG A 48 -21.61 -9.36 21.86
C ARG A 48 -22.06 -10.37 20.80
N ALA A 49 -23.03 -11.21 21.15
CA ALA A 49 -23.63 -12.17 20.23
C ALA A 49 -24.20 -11.43 19.01
N LEU A 50 -23.57 -11.59 17.85
CA LEU A 50 -23.98 -10.99 16.58
C LEU A 50 -25.05 -11.89 15.94
N ALA A 51 -26.16 -12.07 16.65
CA ALA A 51 -27.38 -12.67 16.11
C ALA A 51 -28.18 -11.55 15.41
N GLY A 52 -28.03 -11.49 14.08
CA GLY A 52 -28.80 -10.58 13.22
C GLY A 52 -27.95 -9.70 12.31
N ARG A 53 -27.07 -10.29 11.48
CA ARG A 53 -26.47 -9.55 10.34
C ARG A 53 -27.15 -9.97 9.05
N THR A 54 -28.03 -9.11 8.55
CA THR A 54 -28.60 -9.23 7.21
C THR A 54 -27.58 -8.75 6.17
N LEU A 55 -27.39 -9.60 5.16
CA LEU A 55 -26.42 -9.52 4.05
C LEU A 55 -26.73 -8.40 3.03
N ALA A 56 -26.55 -7.14 3.41
CA ALA A 56 -26.42 -6.01 2.48
C ALA A 56 -25.67 -4.85 3.15
N GLY A 57 -24.33 -4.86 3.04
CA GLY A 57 -23.48 -3.82 3.60
C GLY A 57 -23.21 -4.04 5.09
N VAL A 58 -21.98 -4.43 5.44
CA VAL A 58 -21.51 -4.36 6.82
C VAL A 58 -21.46 -2.88 7.19
N THR A 59 -22.51 -2.36 7.80
CA THR A 59 -22.55 -0.99 8.35
C THR A 59 -22.20 -0.96 9.83
N ASP A 60 -22.41 -2.08 10.54
CA ASP A 60 -22.06 -2.24 11.96
C ASP A 60 -20.62 -2.74 12.09
N PHE A 61 -19.66 -1.81 12.02
CA PHE A 61 -18.26 -2.06 12.33
C PHE A 61 -18.02 -1.89 13.83
N PRO A 62 -17.13 -2.71 14.43
CA PRO A 62 -16.80 -2.55 15.84
C PRO A 62 -16.04 -1.23 16.08
N ASP A 63 -16.26 -0.62 17.24
CA ASP A 63 -15.76 0.72 17.57
C ASP A 63 -14.23 0.85 17.48
N ASP A 64 -13.51 -0.23 17.78
CA ASP A 64 -12.05 -0.29 17.69
C ASP A 64 -11.56 -0.24 16.24
N LEU A 65 -12.23 -0.94 15.32
CA LEU A 65 -11.94 -0.87 13.90
C LEU A 65 -12.27 0.50 13.30
N LEU A 66 -13.37 1.12 13.75
CA LEU A 66 -13.73 2.50 13.39
C LEU A 66 -12.71 3.50 13.92
N ALA A 67 -12.27 3.35 15.17
CA ALA A 67 -11.22 4.18 15.77
C ALA A 67 -9.90 4.04 15.01
N ALA A 68 -9.48 2.81 14.70
CA ALA A 68 -8.27 2.56 13.91
C ALA A 68 -8.34 3.18 12.51
N GLN A 69 -9.50 3.12 11.85
CA GLN A 69 -9.70 3.75 10.54
C GLN A 69 -9.64 5.28 10.61
N ARG A 70 -10.21 5.90 11.65
CA ARG A 70 -10.13 7.35 11.89
C ARG A 70 -8.68 7.79 12.14
N ASP A 71 -7.97 7.07 13.01
CA ASP A 71 -6.57 7.32 13.31
C ASP A 71 -5.70 7.19 12.05
N LEU A 72 -5.95 6.17 11.21
CA LEU A 72 -5.22 5.98 9.97
C LEU A 72 -5.43 7.16 9.01
N THR A 73 -6.68 7.62 8.85
CA THR A 73 -6.99 8.79 8.03
C THR A 73 -6.32 10.05 8.58
N ALA A 74 -6.35 10.27 9.89
CA ALA A 74 -5.69 11.41 10.54
C ALA A 74 -4.17 11.38 10.34
N VAL A 75 -3.51 10.23 10.54
CA VAL A 75 -2.06 10.08 10.33
C VAL A 75 -1.67 10.33 8.88
N ARG A 76 -2.45 9.84 7.92
CA ARG A 76 -2.23 10.09 6.48
C ARG A 76 -2.36 11.57 6.12
N ALA A 77 -3.34 12.26 6.70
CA ALA A 77 -3.52 13.69 6.51
C ALA A 77 -2.31 14.47 7.07
N THR A 78 -1.88 14.14 8.30
CA THR A 78 -0.69 14.75 8.93
C THR A 78 0.57 14.48 8.12
N LEU A 79 0.79 13.24 7.68
CA LEU A 79 1.94 12.88 6.86
C LEU A 79 1.97 13.65 5.53
N SER A 80 0.81 13.76 4.88
CA SER A 80 0.69 14.49 3.61
C SER A 80 0.97 15.98 3.79
N ALA A 81 0.44 16.59 4.85
CA ALA A 81 0.71 17.98 5.19
C ALA A 81 2.20 18.21 5.52
N ARG A 82 2.83 17.29 6.25
CA ARG A 82 4.27 17.37 6.58
C ARG A 82 5.13 17.29 5.33
N LEU A 83 4.88 16.31 4.45
CA LEU A 83 5.61 16.14 3.20
C LEU A 83 5.42 17.32 2.25
N ALA A 84 4.25 17.97 2.26
CA ALA A 84 4.01 19.17 1.46
C ALA A 84 4.76 20.42 1.98
N ALA A 85 5.05 20.48 3.28
CA ALA A 85 5.81 21.57 3.88
C ALA A 85 7.33 21.38 3.78
N LEU A 86 7.80 20.15 3.57
CA LEU A 86 9.22 19.83 3.50
C LEU A 86 9.83 20.17 2.14
N PRO A 87 11.17 20.37 2.07
CA PRO A 87 11.88 20.44 0.81
C PRO A 87 11.57 19.21 -0.06
N PRO A 88 11.53 19.36 -1.40
CA PRO A 88 11.16 18.28 -2.32
C PRO A 88 12.04 17.04 -2.23
N SER A 89 13.28 17.16 -1.74
CA SER A 89 14.21 16.06 -1.55
C SER A 89 14.53 15.85 -0.08
N ALA A 90 14.55 14.57 0.33
CA ALA A 90 14.98 14.16 1.66
C ALA A 90 16.52 14.21 1.82
N GLU A 91 17.24 13.91 0.75
CA GLU A 91 18.69 14.05 0.68
C GLU A 91 19.09 15.40 0.10
N PRO A 92 20.22 15.98 0.52
CA PRO A 92 20.76 17.18 -0.11
C PRO A 92 20.98 16.93 -1.60
N MET A 93 20.37 17.76 -2.44
CA MET A 93 20.50 17.69 -3.89
C MET A 93 20.83 19.05 -4.49
N PRO A 94 21.82 19.15 -5.39
CA PRO A 94 22.10 20.38 -6.08
C PRO A 94 20.93 20.76 -6.99
N ALA A 95 20.89 22.05 -7.35
CA ALA A 95 19.99 22.52 -8.39
C ALA A 95 20.28 21.74 -9.68
N TRP A 96 19.23 21.32 -10.37
CA TRP A 96 19.37 20.60 -11.63
C TRP A 96 18.33 21.08 -12.63
N GLU A 97 18.72 21.05 -13.89
CA GLU A 97 17.85 21.42 -15.00
C GLU A 97 17.48 20.19 -15.80
N ARG A 98 16.21 20.10 -16.17
CA ARG A 98 15.75 19.03 -17.04
C ARG A 98 16.36 19.21 -18.44
N PRO A 99 16.90 18.14 -19.05
CA PRO A 99 17.44 18.20 -20.40
C PRO A 99 16.40 18.66 -21.43
N ASP A 100 16.89 19.36 -22.45
CA ASP A 100 16.05 19.81 -23.55
C ASP A 100 15.52 18.62 -24.38
N GLY A 101 14.32 18.75 -24.94
CA GLY A 101 13.65 17.66 -25.67
C GLY A 101 12.94 16.60 -24.80
N TYR A 102 12.89 16.77 -23.47
CA TYR A 102 12.06 15.93 -22.62
C TYR A 102 10.56 16.17 -22.88
N TRP A 103 9.75 15.11 -22.93
CA TRP A 103 8.32 15.17 -23.31
C TRP A 103 7.45 16.12 -22.44
N ALA A 104 7.92 16.47 -21.25
CA ALA A 104 7.26 17.37 -20.31
C ALA A 104 7.87 18.79 -20.25
N GLY A 105 8.70 19.17 -21.23
CA GLY A 105 9.30 20.51 -21.37
C GLY A 105 10.42 20.80 -20.38
N ALA A 106 11.15 21.91 -20.58
CA ALA A 106 12.23 22.34 -19.70
C ALA A 106 11.70 22.83 -18.34
N ARG A 107 12.36 22.43 -17.25
CA ARG A 107 12.05 22.86 -15.88
C ARG A 107 13.34 22.92 -15.06
N THR A 108 13.55 24.05 -14.37
CA THR A 108 14.65 24.23 -13.41
C THR A 108 14.16 23.80 -12.02
N HIS A 109 14.89 22.89 -11.39
CA HIS A 109 14.66 22.46 -10.01
C HIS A 109 15.68 23.15 -9.09
N PRO A 110 15.23 23.93 -8.09
CA PRO A 110 16.14 24.59 -7.16
C PRO A 110 16.89 23.56 -6.30
N ALA A 111 18.05 23.97 -5.77
CA ALA A 111 18.80 23.15 -4.83
C ALA A 111 17.95 22.83 -3.61
N SER A 112 17.92 21.56 -3.23
CA SER A 112 17.21 21.11 -2.04
C SER A 112 18.24 20.82 -0.95
N PRO A 113 18.17 21.48 0.22
CA PRO A 113 19.12 21.26 1.31
C PRO A 113 18.99 19.88 1.98
N GLY A 114 18.00 19.07 1.60
CA GLY A 114 17.64 17.83 2.30
C GLY A 114 16.76 18.11 3.52
N TRP A 115 16.27 17.04 4.14
CA TRP A 115 15.53 17.13 5.40
C TRP A 115 16.50 17.20 6.57
N SER A 116 16.09 17.85 7.66
CA SER A 116 16.80 17.74 8.93
C SER A 116 16.65 16.33 9.51
N GLU A 117 17.46 16.00 10.51
CA GLU A 117 17.35 14.71 11.18
C GLU A 117 16.03 14.57 11.94
N GLU A 118 15.57 15.65 12.58
CA GLU A 118 14.28 15.71 13.25
C GLU A 118 13.13 15.51 12.25
N GLU A 119 13.22 16.13 11.07
CA GLU A 119 12.21 15.98 10.01
C GLU A 119 12.15 14.54 9.47
N ARG A 120 13.31 13.91 9.26
CA ARG A 120 13.39 12.49 8.90
C ARG A 120 12.76 11.60 9.97
N GLN A 121 13.09 11.84 11.23
CA GLN A 121 12.56 11.06 12.36
C GLN A 121 11.05 11.22 12.50
N GLU A 122 10.52 12.43 12.35
CA GLU A 122 9.08 12.70 12.42
C GLU A 122 8.33 11.98 11.28
N VAL A 123 8.83 12.09 10.05
CA VAL A 123 8.24 11.37 8.89
C VAL A 123 8.35 9.86 9.07
N ALA A 124 9.47 9.35 9.58
CA ALA A 124 9.64 7.93 9.86
C ALA A 124 8.65 7.42 10.92
N ALA A 125 8.46 8.16 12.00
CA ALA A 125 7.49 7.84 13.05
C ALA A 125 6.05 7.87 12.53
N LEU A 126 5.69 8.85 11.69
CA LEU A 126 4.37 8.90 11.04
C LEU A 126 4.14 7.70 10.12
N ARG A 127 5.14 7.32 9.31
CA ARG A 127 5.06 6.14 8.42
C ARG A 127 5.01 4.83 9.20
N GLU A 128 5.70 4.74 10.32
CA GLU A 128 5.60 3.58 11.23
C GLU A 128 4.19 3.47 11.79
N ARG A 129 3.66 4.55 12.34
CA ARG A 129 2.30 4.58 12.87
C ARG A 129 1.25 4.26 11.80
N GLU A 130 1.41 4.77 10.58
CA GLU A 130 0.53 4.43 9.45
C GLU A 130 0.55 2.92 9.18
N ARG A 131 1.74 2.31 9.13
CA ARG A 131 1.89 0.87 8.90
C ARG A 131 1.26 0.05 10.02
N ASP A 132 1.46 0.44 11.27
CA ASP A 132 0.88 -0.25 12.43
C ASP A 132 -0.65 -0.20 12.42
N LEU A 133 -1.23 0.96 12.10
CA LEU A 133 -2.69 1.12 11.99
C LEU A 133 -3.25 0.32 10.80
N ALA A 134 -2.57 0.35 9.66
CA ALA A 134 -2.96 -0.46 8.51
C ALA A 134 -2.90 -1.96 8.82
N ALA A 135 -1.86 -2.42 9.51
CA ALA A 135 -1.72 -3.79 9.98
C ALA A 135 -2.88 -4.18 10.91
N ALA A 136 -3.14 -3.37 11.95
CA ALA A 136 -4.23 -3.61 12.90
C ALA A 136 -5.60 -3.74 12.20
N ILE A 137 -5.87 -2.89 11.20
CA ILE A 137 -7.07 -2.99 10.38
C ILE A 137 -7.08 -4.29 9.60
N VAL A 138 -6.05 -4.63 8.82
CA VAL A 138 -6.11 -5.81 7.93
C VAL A 138 -6.08 -7.15 8.66
N THR A 139 -5.50 -7.21 9.86
CA THR A 139 -5.45 -8.43 10.69
C THR A 139 -6.59 -8.53 11.71
N HIS A 140 -7.56 -7.64 11.65
CA HIS A 140 -8.68 -7.61 12.60
C HIS A 140 -9.52 -8.91 12.55
N GLU A 141 -9.94 -9.40 13.72
CA GLU A 141 -10.69 -10.65 13.87
C GLU A 141 -12.03 -10.66 13.13
N LEU A 142 -12.66 -9.49 12.96
CA LEU A 142 -13.87 -9.30 12.15
C LEU A 142 -13.73 -9.95 10.77
N TRP A 143 -12.57 -9.85 10.12
CA TRP A 143 -12.39 -10.36 8.75
C TRP A 143 -12.45 -11.89 8.66
N ALA A 144 -12.21 -12.61 9.76
CA ALA A 144 -12.41 -14.05 9.81
C ALA A 144 -13.89 -14.41 9.70
N SER A 145 -14.79 -13.53 10.16
CA SER A 145 -16.24 -13.72 10.10
C SER A 145 -16.90 -13.25 8.81
N VAL A 146 -16.18 -12.49 7.97
CA VAL A 146 -16.69 -11.95 6.70
C VAL A 146 -16.36 -12.93 5.54
N PRO A 147 -17.34 -13.28 4.70
CA PRO A 147 -17.12 -14.09 3.49
C PRO A 147 -16.03 -13.49 2.60
N ALA A 148 -15.18 -14.32 2.01
CA ALA A 148 -13.99 -13.85 1.29
C ALA A 148 -14.35 -12.92 0.11
N GLU A 149 -15.46 -13.21 -0.56
CA GLU A 149 -16.05 -12.45 -1.67
C GLU A 149 -16.58 -11.08 -1.24
N GLU A 150 -16.96 -10.90 0.03
CA GLU A 150 -17.49 -9.65 0.57
C GLU A 150 -16.42 -8.78 1.25
N ARG A 151 -15.28 -9.35 1.63
CA ARG A 151 -14.22 -8.64 2.37
C ARG A 151 -13.76 -7.36 1.70
N MET A 152 -13.65 -7.36 0.36
CA MET A 152 -13.24 -6.16 -0.37
C MET A 152 -14.29 -5.05 -0.24
N ARG A 153 -15.57 -5.37 -0.46
CA ARG A 153 -16.68 -4.41 -0.30
C ARG A 153 -16.77 -3.90 1.14
N ALA A 154 -16.59 -4.77 2.12
CA ALA A 154 -16.60 -4.40 3.53
C ALA A 154 -15.43 -3.47 3.91
N ARG A 155 -14.23 -3.70 3.35
CA ARG A 155 -13.08 -2.78 3.53
C ARG A 155 -13.31 -1.42 2.89
N ASP A 156 -13.96 -1.37 1.73
CA ASP A 156 -14.33 -0.11 1.11
C ASP A 156 -15.39 0.62 1.93
N ALA A 157 -16.42 -0.08 2.41
CA ALA A 157 -17.42 0.48 3.31
C ALA A 157 -16.80 1.05 4.60
N LEU A 158 -15.80 0.37 5.18
CA LEU A 158 -15.09 0.86 6.36
C LEU A 158 -14.44 2.24 6.14
N LYS A 159 -13.86 2.49 4.95
CA LYS A 159 -13.26 3.79 4.62
C LYS A 159 -14.30 4.92 4.69
N HIS A 160 -15.55 4.64 4.32
CA HIS A 160 -16.66 5.60 4.29
C HIS A 160 -17.52 5.60 5.56
N ALA A 161 -17.31 4.66 6.49
CA ALA A 161 -18.15 4.51 7.68
C ALA A 161 -18.19 5.76 8.59
N HIS A 162 -17.16 6.62 8.51
CA HIS A 162 -17.14 7.89 9.23
C HIS A 162 -18.07 8.95 8.61
N GLU A 163 -18.28 8.93 7.29
CA GLU A 163 -19.21 9.81 6.58
C GLU A 163 -20.66 9.41 6.90
N THR A 164 -20.93 8.11 6.97
CA THR A 164 -22.24 7.58 7.38
C THR A 164 -22.58 7.96 8.82
N GLN A 165 -21.65 7.81 9.77
CA GLN A 165 -21.87 8.22 11.17
C GLN A 165 -22.06 9.73 11.32
N ALA A 166 -21.34 10.54 10.55
CA ALA A 166 -21.51 11.99 10.56
C ALA A 166 -22.89 12.41 10.01
N ALA A 167 -23.36 11.76 8.95
CA ALA A 167 -24.68 11.99 8.36
C ALA A 167 -25.82 11.56 9.31
N GLU A 168 -25.69 10.40 9.97
CA GLU A 168 -26.67 9.93 10.96
C GLU A 168 -26.72 10.83 12.20
N ALA A 169 -25.57 11.27 12.72
CA ALA A 169 -25.50 12.18 13.87
C ALA A 169 -25.98 13.62 13.56
N ALA A 170 -25.97 14.02 12.28
CA ALA A 170 -26.54 15.28 11.81
C ALA A 170 -28.05 15.17 11.59
N GLY A 171 -28.53 14.03 11.08
CA GLY A 171 -29.96 13.75 10.90
C GLY A 171 -30.72 13.55 12.20
N ALA A 172 -30.10 13.01 13.25
CA ALA A 172 -30.72 12.82 14.57
C ALA A 172 -30.88 14.11 15.40
N ARG A 173 -30.41 15.26 14.90
CA ARG A 173 -30.50 16.57 15.55
C ARG A 173 -31.45 17.56 14.86
N GLY A 174 -32.19 17.14 13.84
CA GLY A 174 -33.24 17.91 13.16
C GLY A 174 -34.63 17.38 13.48
#